data_AF-A0A0S8C027-F1
#
_entry.id   AF-A0A0S8C027-F1
#
_cell.length_a   1.000
_cell.length_b   1.000
_cell.length_c   1.000
_cell.angle_alpha   90.00
_cell.angle_beta   90.00
_cell.angle_gamma   90.00
#
_symmetry.space_group_name_H-M   'P 1'
#
loop_
_entity.id
_entity.type
_entity.pdbx_description
1 polymer ?
#
loop_
_entity_poly.entity_id
_entity_poly.type
_entity_poly.pdbx_seq_one_letter_code
_entity_poly.pdbx_strand_id
1 'polypeptide(L)'
;MTEELEGPSSVLRAGNAWRLGLILVGVGGALALWATLGHSRPSVAALAPDAPMLFQPARKCPRATPARELGRELEARGRLRADRYPYDPRDGIAALHHYQEASSCYRFAGSQADVARTESAVLGLSTRVQTDYAAARMNLMRALQSKRWAAARAEARQLLLLTEHLGEHDYVEWLEGTMGWLTARERVAP
;
A
#
# COMPACT_ATOMS: atom_id res chain seq x y z
N MET A 1 -68.65 71.76 13.65
CA MET A 1 -67.48 72.10 12.81
C MET A 1 -66.25 71.75 13.64
N THR A 2 -65.93 70.48 13.95
CA THR A 2 -65.73 69.25 13.14
C THR A 2 -64.67 69.41 12.06
N GLU A 3 -63.51 68.76 12.30
CA GLU A 3 -62.56 68.12 11.37
C GLU A 3 -61.39 67.61 12.24
N GLU A 4 -61.47 66.39 12.77
CA GLU A 4 -61.07 65.09 12.20
C GLU A 4 -59.55 64.85 12.10
N LEU A 5 -59.13 63.83 12.85
CA LEU A 5 -57.77 63.32 13.05
C LEU A 5 -57.47 62.24 12.01
N GLU A 6 -56.46 62.46 11.16
CA GLU A 6 -55.89 61.41 10.29
C GLU A 6 -54.85 60.58 11.06
N GLY A 7 -55.15 59.29 11.25
CA GLY A 7 -54.22 58.29 11.78
C GLY A 7 -53.58 57.45 10.67
N PRO A 8 -52.28 57.13 10.74
CA PRO A 8 -51.61 56.29 9.75
C PRO A 8 -51.89 54.79 9.96
N SER A 9 -52.34 54.15 8.88
CA SER A 9 -52.61 52.72 8.78
C SER A 9 -51.34 51.92 8.44
N SER A 10 -50.72 51.32 9.46
CA SER A 10 -49.63 50.35 9.29
C SER A 10 -50.19 48.93 9.09
N VAL A 11 -50.49 48.56 7.86
CA VAL A 11 -50.84 47.18 7.47
C VAL A 11 -49.54 46.39 7.23
N LEU A 12 -49.03 45.77 8.29
CA LEU A 12 -47.89 44.84 8.22
C LEU A 12 -48.35 43.48 7.64
N ARG A 13 -47.82 43.13 6.47
CA ARG A 13 -47.96 41.83 5.77
C ARG A 13 -47.51 40.66 6.66
N ALA A 14 -48.45 40.00 7.33
CA ALA A 14 -48.24 38.78 8.11
C ALA A 14 -48.29 37.49 7.25
N GLY A 15 -47.95 37.53 5.96
CA GLY A 15 -48.15 36.41 5.02
C GLY A 15 -46.92 35.53 4.72
N ASN A 16 -45.70 35.99 5.02
CA ASN A 16 -44.48 35.36 4.47
C ASN A 16 -43.55 34.71 5.51
N ALA A 17 -43.84 34.84 6.81
CA ALA A 17 -42.95 34.35 7.87
C ALA A 17 -42.86 32.80 7.94
N TRP A 18 -43.96 32.09 7.70
CA TRP A 18 -43.99 30.62 7.63
C TRP A 18 -43.08 30.08 6.52
N ARG A 19 -43.08 30.72 5.34
CA ARG A 19 -42.40 30.21 4.14
C ARG A 19 -40.88 30.19 4.29
N LEU A 20 -40.32 31.07 5.12
CA LEU A 20 -38.88 31.09 5.42
C LEU A 20 -38.46 29.96 6.38
N GLY A 21 -39.33 29.56 7.33
CA GLY A 21 -39.04 28.48 8.27
C GLY A 21 -38.90 27.11 7.59
N LEU A 22 -39.74 26.80 6.61
CA LEU A 22 -39.71 25.51 5.89
C LEU A 22 -38.45 25.34 5.02
N ILE A 23 -37.94 26.43 4.43
CA ILE A 23 -36.75 26.37 3.58
C ILE A 23 -35.49 26.06 4.41
N LEU A 24 -35.36 26.66 5.60
CA LEU A 24 -34.20 26.40 6.48
C LEU A 24 -34.17 24.95 7.00
N VAL A 25 -35.33 24.38 7.36
CA VAL A 25 -35.42 22.98 7.80
C VAL A 25 -35.13 22.01 6.66
N GLY A 26 -35.63 22.30 5.45
CA GLY A 26 -35.34 21.49 4.26
C GLY A 26 -33.85 21.48 3.88
N VAL A 27 -33.21 22.64 3.88
CA VAL A 27 -31.77 22.76 3.56
C VAL A 27 -30.89 22.12 4.66
N GLY A 28 -31.22 22.33 5.94
CA GLY A 28 -30.52 21.71 7.05
C GLY A 28 -30.64 20.18 7.04
N GLY A 29 -31.83 19.65 6.75
CA GLY A 29 -32.07 18.22 6.61
C GLY A 29 -31.32 17.61 5.42
N ALA A 30 -31.30 18.29 4.26
CA ALA A 30 -30.57 17.84 3.09
C ALA A 30 -29.05 17.81 3.31
N LEU A 31 -28.48 18.83 3.98
CA LEU A 31 -27.05 18.87 4.33
C LEU A 31 -26.69 17.79 5.36
N ALA A 32 -27.52 17.57 6.38
CA ALA A 32 -27.30 16.50 7.35
C ALA A 32 -27.36 15.11 6.71
N LEU A 33 -28.33 14.89 5.81
CA LEU A 33 -28.48 13.64 5.07
C LEU A 33 -27.33 13.42 4.07
N TRP A 34 -26.87 14.48 3.41
CA TRP A 34 -25.71 14.42 2.51
C TRP A 34 -24.41 14.17 3.28
N ALA A 35 -24.24 14.75 4.47
CA ALA A 35 -23.09 14.48 5.32
C ALA A 35 -23.06 13.03 5.82
N THR A 36 -24.22 12.41 6.10
CA THR A 36 -24.30 11.01 6.54
C THR A 36 -24.19 10.01 5.39
N LEU A 37 -24.75 10.30 4.21
CA LEU A 37 -24.67 9.42 3.04
C LEU A 37 -23.33 9.55 2.29
N GLY A 38 -22.72 10.73 2.26
CA GLY A 38 -21.52 11.03 1.48
C GLY A 38 -20.19 10.61 2.10
N HIS A 39 -20.17 10.22 3.39
CA HIS A 39 -18.93 9.92 4.12
C HIS A 39 -18.62 8.45 4.34
N SER A 40 -19.29 7.54 3.63
CA SER A 40 -18.75 6.19 3.43
C SER A 40 -17.53 6.28 2.51
N ARG A 41 -16.43 6.85 3.03
CA ARG A 41 -15.12 6.74 2.42
C ARG A 41 -14.93 5.26 2.17
N PRO A 42 -14.67 4.82 0.92
CA PRO A 42 -14.41 3.42 0.64
C PRO A 42 -13.40 2.97 1.69
N SER A 43 -13.78 1.96 2.49
CA SER A 43 -12.87 1.46 3.51
C SER A 43 -11.58 1.13 2.77
N VAL A 44 -10.42 1.50 3.29
CA VAL A 44 -9.14 1.24 2.60
C VAL A 44 -8.96 -0.26 2.27
N ALA A 45 -9.69 -1.12 2.99
CA ALA A 45 -9.83 -2.55 2.73
C ALA A 45 -10.72 -2.93 1.53
N ALA A 46 -11.43 -1.99 0.88
CA ALA A 46 -12.56 -2.30 0.00
C ALA A 46 -12.15 -2.86 -1.35
N LEU A 47 -10.92 -2.65 -1.85
CA LEU A 47 -10.37 -3.42 -2.97
C LEU A 47 -8.84 -3.28 -2.94
N ALA A 48 -8.15 -4.21 -2.28
CA ALA A 48 -6.71 -4.34 -2.51
C ALA A 48 -6.52 -4.82 -3.97
N PRO A 49 -5.66 -4.19 -4.78
CA PRO A 49 -5.33 -4.70 -6.10
C PRO A 49 -4.77 -6.13 -6.03
N ASP A 50 -4.80 -6.82 -7.16
CA ASP A 50 -4.15 -8.11 -7.28
C ASP A 50 -2.66 -7.97 -6.96
N ALA A 51 -2.16 -8.89 -6.13
CA ALA A 51 -0.78 -8.82 -5.70
C ALA A 51 0.16 -9.23 -6.82
N PRO A 52 1.21 -8.43 -7.08
CA PRO A 52 2.18 -8.74 -8.11
C PRO A 52 3.03 -9.95 -7.73
N MET A 53 3.57 -10.60 -8.75
CA MET A 53 4.66 -11.54 -8.59
C MET A 53 5.92 -10.76 -8.22
N LEU A 54 6.58 -11.14 -7.11
CA LEU A 54 7.75 -10.42 -6.62
C LEU A 54 8.98 -10.54 -7.53
N PHE A 55 9.13 -11.66 -8.23
CA PHE A 55 10.39 -11.95 -8.91
C PHE A 55 10.28 -11.82 -10.41
N GLN A 56 11.27 -11.15 -10.99
CA GLN A 56 11.46 -11.13 -12.43
C GLN A 56 12.35 -12.29 -12.87
N PRO A 57 12.28 -12.70 -14.16
CA PRO A 57 13.18 -13.69 -14.72
C PRO A 57 14.65 -13.30 -14.56
N ALA A 58 15.53 -14.30 -14.47
CA ALA A 58 16.95 -14.09 -14.30
C ALA A 58 17.54 -13.20 -15.41
N ARG A 59 18.35 -12.22 -15.02
CA ARG A 59 19.08 -11.36 -15.95
C ARG A 59 20.18 -12.15 -16.65
N LYS A 60 20.54 -11.73 -17.87
CA LYS A 60 21.66 -12.30 -18.62
C LYS A 60 22.97 -11.93 -17.93
N CYS A 61 23.96 -12.83 -17.97
CA CYS A 61 25.29 -12.49 -17.48
C CYS A 61 25.83 -11.29 -18.30
N PRO A 62 26.33 -10.23 -17.65
CA PRO A 62 27.08 -9.18 -18.34
C PRO A 62 28.22 -9.84 -19.13
N ARG A 63 28.56 -9.31 -20.32
CA ARG A 63 29.70 -9.81 -21.14
C ARG A 63 31.06 -9.47 -20.51
N ALA A 64 31.17 -9.48 -19.18
CA ALA A 64 32.40 -9.25 -18.46
C ALA A 64 33.17 -10.57 -18.33
N THR A 65 34.42 -10.57 -18.78
CA THR A 65 35.37 -11.66 -18.54
C THR A 65 36.21 -11.33 -17.30
N PRO A 66 36.46 -12.31 -16.39
CA PRO A 66 36.02 -13.71 -16.46
C PRO A 66 34.65 -13.94 -15.80
N ALA A 67 33.67 -14.48 -16.56
CA ALA A 67 32.30 -14.68 -16.08
C ALA A 67 32.19 -15.56 -14.83
N ARG A 68 33.09 -16.55 -14.68
CA ARG A 68 33.09 -17.43 -13.50
C ARG A 68 33.46 -16.68 -12.22
N GLU A 69 34.43 -15.77 -12.29
CA GLU A 69 34.87 -14.96 -11.16
C GLU A 69 33.79 -13.96 -10.76
N LEU A 70 33.18 -13.31 -11.74
CA LEU A 70 32.00 -12.47 -11.52
C LEU A 70 30.86 -13.26 -10.85
N GLY A 71 30.60 -14.49 -11.31
CA GLY A 71 29.62 -15.39 -10.68
C GLY A 71 29.92 -15.66 -9.21
N ARG A 72 31.19 -15.89 -8.83
CA ARG A 72 31.60 -16.08 -7.42
C ARG A 72 31.39 -14.83 -6.59
N GLU A 73 31.73 -13.66 -7.14
CA GLU A 73 31.55 -12.39 -6.44
C GLU A 73 30.07 -12.09 -6.20
N LEU A 74 29.22 -12.33 -7.21
CA LEU A 74 27.76 -12.19 -7.11
C LEU A 74 27.17 -13.19 -6.13
N GLU A 75 27.59 -14.47 -6.16
CA GLU A 75 27.15 -15.48 -5.19
C GLU A 75 27.51 -15.08 -3.75
N ALA A 76 28.72 -14.56 -3.53
CA ALA A 76 29.16 -14.08 -2.22
C ALA A 76 28.33 -12.88 -1.75
N ARG A 77 28.06 -11.89 -2.62
CA ARG A 77 27.17 -10.76 -2.31
C ARG A 77 25.74 -11.22 -2.01
N GLY A 78 25.22 -12.17 -2.79
CA GLY A 78 23.91 -12.78 -2.57
C GLY A 78 23.81 -13.46 -1.20
N ARG A 79 24.86 -14.18 -0.78
CA ARG A 79 24.92 -14.83 0.53
C ARG A 79 24.88 -13.83 1.68
N LEU A 80 25.72 -12.80 1.63
CA LEU A 80 25.74 -11.75 2.68
C LEU A 80 24.38 -11.05 2.81
N ARG A 81 23.68 -10.82 1.70
CA ARG A 81 22.33 -10.24 1.69
C ARG A 81 21.31 -11.24 2.26
N ALA A 82 21.36 -12.51 1.84
CA ALA A 82 20.46 -13.54 2.35
C ALA A 82 20.56 -13.72 3.87
N ASP A 83 21.77 -13.62 4.43
CA ASP A 83 21.99 -13.71 5.89
C ASP A 83 21.35 -12.54 6.65
N ARG A 84 21.20 -11.37 6.02
CA ARG A 84 20.57 -10.18 6.58
C ARG A 84 19.07 -10.09 6.36
N TYR A 85 18.49 -10.93 5.50
CA TYR A 85 17.06 -10.96 5.20
C TYR A 85 16.15 -10.97 6.44
N PRO A 86 16.44 -11.72 7.53
CA PRO A 86 15.61 -11.70 8.74
C PRO A 86 15.46 -10.32 9.40
N TYR A 87 16.37 -9.38 9.10
CA TYR A 87 16.40 -8.04 9.67
C TYR A 87 15.96 -6.97 8.67
N ASP A 88 16.21 -7.18 7.38
CA ASP A 88 15.81 -6.29 6.30
C ASP A 88 15.20 -7.08 5.12
N PRO A 89 13.87 -7.05 4.92
CA PRO A 89 13.21 -7.77 3.84
C PRO A 89 13.75 -7.43 2.44
N ARG A 90 14.26 -6.21 2.24
CA ARG A 90 14.84 -5.76 0.94
C ARG A 90 16.06 -6.59 0.56
N ASP A 91 16.82 -7.05 1.55
CA ASP A 91 18.00 -7.87 1.33
C ASP A 91 17.64 -9.26 0.78
N GLY A 92 16.44 -9.78 1.05
CA GLY A 92 15.97 -11.03 0.45
C GLY A 92 15.77 -10.91 -1.07
N ILE A 93 15.14 -9.81 -1.51
CA ILE A 93 14.95 -9.51 -2.93
C ILE A 93 16.31 -9.27 -3.62
N ALA A 94 17.17 -8.45 -3.02
CA ALA A 94 18.49 -8.17 -3.56
C ALA A 94 19.37 -9.43 -3.66
N ALA A 95 19.31 -10.31 -2.65
CA ALA A 95 20.01 -11.60 -2.67
C ALA A 95 19.55 -12.49 -3.83
N LEU A 96 18.24 -12.58 -4.07
CA LEU A 96 17.69 -13.34 -5.20
C LEU A 96 18.21 -12.83 -6.53
N HIS A 97 18.25 -11.51 -6.74
CA HIS A 97 18.82 -10.92 -7.95
C HIS A 97 20.30 -11.32 -8.13
N HIS A 98 21.11 -11.23 -7.07
CA HIS A 98 22.52 -11.62 -7.14
C HIS A 98 22.71 -13.11 -7.44
N TYR A 99 21.92 -14.00 -6.82
CA TYR A 99 22.00 -15.43 -7.12
C TYR A 99 21.54 -15.76 -8.55
N GLN A 100 20.47 -15.13 -9.04
CA GLN A 100 20.02 -15.30 -10.42
C GLN A 100 21.08 -14.85 -11.44
N GLU A 101 21.72 -13.72 -11.20
CA GLU A 101 22.82 -13.22 -12.03
C GLU A 101 24.05 -14.15 -11.95
N ALA A 102 24.40 -14.63 -10.75
CA ALA A 102 25.48 -15.59 -10.56
C ALA A 102 25.21 -16.90 -11.33
N SER A 103 24.00 -17.46 -11.24
CA SER A 103 23.59 -18.65 -12.01
C SER A 103 23.74 -18.42 -13.52
N SER A 104 23.31 -17.25 -14.02
CA SER A 104 23.48 -16.90 -15.43
C SER A 104 24.96 -16.81 -15.84
N CYS A 105 25.84 -16.29 -14.99
CA CYS A 105 27.27 -16.24 -15.27
C CYS A 105 27.96 -17.59 -15.16
N TYR A 106 27.55 -18.45 -14.24
CA TYR A 106 28.02 -19.84 -14.19
C TYR A 106 27.57 -20.66 -15.39
N ARG A 107 26.33 -20.46 -15.89
CA ARG A 107 25.86 -21.03 -17.15
C ARG A 107 26.72 -20.58 -18.32
N PHE A 108 27.00 -19.28 -18.42
CA PHE A 108 27.87 -18.73 -19.48
C PHE A 108 29.31 -19.29 -19.40
N ALA A 109 29.83 -19.51 -18.20
CA ALA A 109 31.15 -20.10 -17.97
C ALA A 109 31.18 -21.64 -18.10
N GLY A 110 30.04 -22.30 -18.36
CA GLY A 110 29.94 -23.76 -18.50
C GLY A 110 30.05 -24.55 -17.19
N SER A 111 29.93 -23.91 -16.01
CA SER A 111 30.10 -24.58 -14.71
C SER A 111 28.77 -25.11 -14.15
N GLN A 112 28.35 -26.30 -14.59
CA GLN A 112 27.07 -26.90 -14.20
C GLN A 112 26.92 -27.13 -12.68
N ALA A 113 28.01 -27.49 -11.99
CA ALA A 113 27.99 -27.68 -10.54
C ALA A 113 27.70 -26.36 -9.79
N ASP A 114 28.26 -25.25 -10.27
CA ASP A 114 28.02 -23.92 -9.69
C ASP A 114 26.60 -23.42 -10.00
N VAL A 115 26.07 -23.76 -11.18
CA VAL A 115 24.67 -23.50 -11.56
C VAL A 115 23.71 -24.21 -10.62
N ALA A 116 23.84 -25.53 -10.44
CA ALA A 116 22.94 -26.32 -9.61
C ALA A 116 22.92 -25.83 -8.14
N ARG A 117 24.09 -25.52 -7.59
CA ARG A 117 24.20 -24.95 -6.23
C ARG A 117 23.48 -23.61 -6.12
N THR A 118 23.72 -22.71 -7.07
CA THR A 118 23.14 -21.36 -7.02
C THR A 118 21.63 -21.38 -7.26
N GLU A 119 21.13 -22.24 -8.15
CA GLU A 119 19.70 -22.42 -8.39
C GLU A 119 18.97 -23.02 -7.19
N SER A 120 19.62 -23.94 -6.45
CA SER A 120 19.09 -24.41 -5.17
C SER A 120 18.96 -23.27 -4.15
N ALA A 121 19.94 -22.35 -4.09
CA ALA A 121 19.87 -21.17 -3.24
C ALA A 121 18.73 -20.21 -3.68
N VAL A 122 18.56 -19.98 -4.98
CA VAL A 122 17.43 -19.19 -5.53
C VAL A 122 16.09 -19.81 -5.12
N LEU A 123 15.93 -21.13 -5.31
CA LEU A 123 14.68 -21.82 -4.98
C LEU A 123 14.37 -21.69 -3.49
N GLY A 124 15.32 -22.04 -2.61
CA GLY A 124 15.10 -21.98 -1.16
C GLY A 124 14.76 -20.58 -0.66
N LEU A 125 15.51 -19.56 -1.11
CA LEU A 125 15.26 -18.18 -0.70
C LEU A 125 13.96 -17.62 -1.30
N SER A 126 13.64 -17.93 -2.56
CA SER A 126 12.41 -17.45 -3.21
C SER A 126 11.16 -18.03 -2.57
N THR A 127 11.17 -19.32 -2.22
CA THR A 127 10.09 -19.94 -1.44
C THR A 127 9.89 -19.21 -0.11
N ARG A 128 10.97 -18.96 0.64
CA ARG A 128 10.89 -18.26 1.93
C ARG A 128 10.31 -16.85 1.78
N VAL A 129 10.85 -16.05 0.86
CA VAL A 129 10.38 -14.67 0.62
C VAL A 129 8.91 -14.66 0.20
N GLN A 130 8.47 -15.59 -0.64
CA GLN A 130 7.06 -15.69 -1.04
C GLN A 130 6.14 -16.10 0.11
N THR A 131 6.60 -17.00 0.98
CA THR A 131 5.86 -17.36 2.20
C THR A 131 5.68 -16.15 3.10
N ASP A 132 6.75 -15.39 3.35
CA ASP A 132 6.72 -14.19 4.19
C ASP A 132 5.85 -13.08 3.57
N TYR A 133 5.92 -12.90 2.25
CA TYR A 133 5.05 -11.99 1.51
C TYR A 133 3.57 -12.37 1.62
N ALA A 134 3.23 -13.63 1.38
CA ALA A 134 1.87 -14.13 1.51
C ALA A 134 1.34 -13.99 2.94
N ALA A 135 2.18 -14.28 3.95
CA ALA A 135 1.83 -14.13 5.35
C ALA A 135 1.56 -12.66 5.70
N ALA A 136 2.45 -11.74 5.33
CA ALA A 136 2.28 -10.31 5.60
C ALA A 136 1.00 -9.75 4.95
N ARG A 137 0.66 -10.19 3.74
CA ARG A 137 -0.61 -9.83 3.07
C ARG A 137 -1.83 -10.29 3.86
N MET A 138 -1.85 -11.56 4.25
CA MET A 138 -2.96 -12.12 5.03
C MET A 138 -3.08 -11.41 6.39
N ASN A 139 -1.95 -11.14 7.05
CA ASN A 139 -1.90 -10.47 8.33
C ASN A 139 -2.40 -9.02 8.24
N LEU A 140 -2.02 -8.29 7.20
CA LEU A 140 -2.52 -6.95 6.92
C LEU A 140 -4.05 -6.96 6.80
N MET A 141 -4.61 -7.85 5.97
CA MET A 141 -6.06 -7.96 5.80
C MET A 141 -6.78 -8.26 7.12
N ARG A 142 -6.27 -9.24 7.88
CA ARG A 142 -6.84 -9.60 9.20
C ARG A 142 -6.74 -8.44 10.19
N ALA A 143 -5.62 -7.72 10.22
CA ALA A 143 -5.40 -6.58 11.10
C ALA A 143 -6.35 -5.41 10.75
N LEU A 144 -6.56 -5.13 9.47
CA LEU A 144 -7.52 -4.13 8.99
C LEU A 144 -8.95 -4.50 9.39
N GLN A 145 -9.37 -5.76 9.16
CA GLN A 145 -10.70 -6.26 9.56
C GLN A 145 -10.93 -6.16 11.07
N SER A 146 -9.92 -6.52 11.87
CA SER A 146 -9.99 -6.52 13.33
C SER A 146 -9.68 -5.16 13.96
N LYS A 147 -9.51 -4.11 13.15
CA LYS A 147 -9.19 -2.75 13.61
C LYS A 147 -7.90 -2.65 14.45
N ARG A 148 -6.93 -3.54 14.23
CA ARG A 148 -5.63 -3.54 14.92
C ARG A 148 -4.63 -2.65 14.17
N TRP A 149 -4.74 -1.34 14.33
CA TRP A 149 -4.03 -0.35 13.50
C TRP A 149 -2.50 -0.46 13.54
N ALA A 150 -1.92 -0.64 14.73
CA ALA A 150 -0.47 -0.81 14.88
C ALA A 150 0.06 -2.06 14.15
N ALA A 151 -0.67 -3.17 14.24
CA ALA A 151 -0.32 -4.39 13.52
C ALA A 151 -0.47 -4.20 12.00
N ALA A 152 -1.57 -3.58 11.54
CA ALA A 152 -1.78 -3.28 10.13
C ALA A 152 -0.65 -2.41 9.57
N ARG A 153 -0.18 -1.42 10.34
CA ARG A 153 0.96 -0.58 9.96
C ARG A 153 2.25 -1.38 9.79
N ALA A 154 2.56 -2.25 10.76
CA ALA A 154 3.76 -3.07 10.69
C ALA A 154 3.76 -3.96 9.44
N GLU A 155 2.64 -4.61 9.15
CA GLU A 155 2.49 -5.50 7.98
C GLU A 155 2.53 -4.71 6.66
N ALA A 156 1.85 -3.55 6.58
CA ALA A 156 1.91 -2.69 5.40
C ALA A 156 3.33 -2.20 5.11
N ARG A 157 4.09 -1.83 6.15
CA ARG A 157 5.50 -1.45 6.02
C ARG A 157 6.36 -2.62 5.54
N GLN A 158 6.16 -3.82 6.07
CA GLN A 158 6.89 -5.00 5.62
C GLN A 158 6.62 -5.31 4.15
N LEU A 159 5.36 -5.20 3.71
CA LEU A 159 4.99 -5.37 2.31
C LEU A 159 5.66 -4.32 1.41
N LEU A 160 5.66 -3.05 1.80
CA LEU A 160 6.36 -1.98 1.06
C LEU A 160 7.85 -2.30 0.88
N LEU A 161 8.52 -2.80 1.91
CA LEU A 161 9.94 -3.21 1.83
C LEU A 161 10.15 -4.39 0.87
N LEU A 162 9.21 -5.35 0.82
CA LEU A 162 9.28 -6.49 -0.09
C LEU A 162 8.94 -6.13 -1.54
N THR A 163 8.20 -5.04 -1.77
CA THR A 163 7.73 -4.61 -3.09
C THR A 163 8.42 -3.34 -3.62
N GLU A 164 9.38 -2.77 -2.90
CA GLU A 164 10.06 -1.51 -3.27
C GLU A 164 10.65 -1.56 -4.69
N HIS A 165 11.19 -2.70 -5.10
CA HIS A 165 11.80 -2.89 -6.42
C HIS A 165 10.80 -2.91 -7.58
N LEU A 166 9.49 -2.98 -7.30
CA LEU A 166 8.46 -2.93 -8.34
C LEU A 166 8.23 -1.50 -8.86
N GLY A 167 8.65 -0.48 -8.11
CA GLY A 167 8.48 0.93 -8.50
C GLY A 167 7.02 1.35 -8.59
N GLU A 168 6.66 2.00 -9.69
CA GLU A 168 5.29 2.47 -9.98
C GLU A 168 4.38 1.28 -10.33
N HIS A 169 3.74 0.71 -9.31
CA HIS A 169 2.77 -0.38 -9.45
C HIS A 169 1.55 -0.10 -8.58
N ASP A 170 0.34 -0.33 -9.08
CA ASP A 170 -0.94 -0.04 -8.39
C ASP A 170 -0.99 -0.62 -6.97
N TYR A 171 -0.47 -1.84 -6.80
CA TYR A 171 -0.35 -2.48 -5.48
C TYR A 171 0.55 -1.71 -4.51
N VAL A 172 1.67 -1.15 -4.98
CA VAL A 172 2.59 -0.35 -4.16
C VAL A 172 1.92 0.99 -3.80
N GLU A 173 1.30 1.66 -4.77
CA GLU A 173 0.54 2.90 -4.52
C GLU A 173 -0.59 2.66 -3.49
N TRP A 174 -1.31 1.54 -3.63
CA TRP A 174 -2.33 1.14 -2.65
C TRP A 174 -1.74 0.91 -1.25
N LEU A 175 -0.56 0.28 -1.13
CA LEU A 175 0.12 0.09 0.15
C LEU A 175 0.56 1.42 0.78
N GLU A 176 1.09 2.35 -0.03
CA GLU A 176 1.49 3.69 0.43
C GLU A 176 0.28 4.50 0.92
N GLY A 177 -0.82 4.49 0.15
CA GLY A 177 -2.08 5.12 0.54
C GLY A 177 -2.65 4.50 1.83
N THR A 178 -2.59 3.16 1.93
CA THR A 178 -2.98 2.42 3.15
C THR A 178 -2.13 2.86 4.34
N MET A 179 -0.83 3.04 4.13
CA MET A 179 0.09 3.46 5.18
C MET A 179 -0.17 4.91 5.65
N GLY A 180 -0.42 5.82 4.71
CA GLY A 180 -0.82 7.19 5.02
C GLY A 180 -2.09 7.23 5.89
N TRP A 181 -3.11 6.46 5.51
CA TRP A 181 -4.37 6.36 6.26
C TRP A 181 -4.18 5.77 7.65
N LEU A 182 -3.43 4.67 7.78
CA LEU A 182 -3.14 4.03 9.07
C LEU A 182 -2.42 4.97 10.03
N THR A 183 -1.46 5.74 9.53
CA THR A 183 -0.72 6.74 10.32
C THR A 183 -1.64 7.85 10.82
N ALA A 184 -2.59 8.30 10.01
CA ALA A 184 -3.58 9.29 10.44
C ALA A 184 -4.53 8.73 11.52
N ARG A 185 -4.94 7.47 11.39
CA ARG A 185 -5.81 6.76 12.35
C ARG A 185 -5.19 6.61 13.73
N GLU A 186 -3.91 6.23 13.80
CA GLU A 186 -3.22 6.07 15.09
C GLU A 186 -3.15 7.36 15.90
N ARG A 187 -3.08 8.53 15.26
CA ARG A 187 -3.06 9.83 15.96
C ARG A 187 -4.40 10.20 16.62
N VAL A 188 -5.49 9.60 16.16
CA VAL A 188 -6.86 9.92 16.61
C VAL A 188 -7.39 8.87 17.61
N ALA A 189 -6.74 7.70 17.69
CA ALA A 189 -7.12 6.68 18.66
C ALA A 189 -6.69 7.11 20.08
N PRO A 190 -7.62 7.23 21.04
CA PRO A 190 -7.32 7.57 22.43
C PRO A 190 -6.59 6.43 23.16
#